data_AF-A0A9W9AMY0-F1
#
_entry.id   AF-A0A9W9AMY0-F1
#
_cell.length_a   1.000
_cell.length_b   1.000
_cell.length_c   1.000
_cell.angle_alpha   90.00
_cell.angle_beta   90.00
_cell.angle_gamma   90.00
#
_symmetry.space_group_name_H-M   'P 1'
#
loop_
_entity.id
_entity.type
_entity.pdbx_description
1 polymer ?
#
loop_
_entity_poly.entity_id
_entity_poly.type
_entity_poly.pdbx_seq_one_letter_code
_entity_poly.pdbx_strand_id
1 'polypeptide(L)'
;MNHYESIRLPPEFALADSSASKVLPRVPTAHLLQDTPNSLELTTHLIPTFLSPLIPHIPSTSSIVPKNKHDLIPREPLPGRDYRPSELRKHSLTTKRIHTWTSPWAIARQQHLSKSLLQAVIDDAHNAMQKSLAPNTLSSYAAGPLRFNQYCDSMDIPEEERMPAHPMLIAGFVGHNMGKVSGSCIKNWLSGLRAWFEYSGARWPSDSPEIKMARKAAKKEGTAHKCPTRHPITLAHLLALFRALNSSNPFHSAI
;
A
#
# COMPACT_ATOMS: atom_id res chain seq x y z
N MET A 1 -6.75 -17.99 -41.42
CA MET A 1 -5.31 -17.95 -41.10
C MET A 1 -5.20 -17.55 -39.64
N ASN A 2 -5.14 -18.55 -38.77
CA ASN A 2 -5.18 -18.40 -37.31
C ASN A 2 -3.76 -18.48 -36.76
N HIS A 3 -3.21 -17.36 -36.30
CA HIS A 3 -2.01 -17.35 -35.48
C HIS A 3 -2.42 -17.07 -34.03
N TYR A 4 -2.75 -18.14 -33.29
CA TYR A 4 -2.66 -18.13 -31.83
C TYR A 4 -1.20 -18.42 -31.49
N GLU A 5 -0.42 -17.36 -31.29
CA GLU A 5 0.88 -17.50 -30.65
C GLU A 5 0.67 -17.99 -29.21
N SER A 6 1.33 -19.11 -28.92
CA SER A 6 1.39 -19.73 -27.61
C SER A 6 1.91 -18.71 -26.58
N ILE A 7 1.05 -18.33 -25.65
CA ILE A 7 1.41 -17.53 -24.47
C ILE A 7 2.43 -18.35 -23.67
N ARG A 8 3.72 -18.09 -23.89
CA ARG A 8 4.79 -18.68 -23.09
C ARG A 8 4.69 -18.13 -21.68
N LEU A 9 4.54 -19.04 -20.72
CA LEU A 9 4.62 -18.75 -19.29
C LEU A 9 5.98 -18.09 -18.97
N PRO A 10 6.02 -17.03 -18.15
CA PRO A 10 7.27 -16.55 -17.60
C PRO A 10 7.90 -17.61 -16.66
N PRO A 11 9.23 -17.75 -16.64
CA PRO A 11 9.95 -18.83 -15.96
C PRO A 11 9.80 -18.86 -14.42
N GLU A 12 9.16 -17.87 -13.82
CA GLU A 12 8.98 -17.76 -12.36
C GLU A 12 7.94 -18.75 -11.78
N PHE A 13 7.16 -19.44 -12.64
CA PHE A 13 6.21 -20.50 -12.23
C PHE A 13 6.73 -21.92 -12.45
N ALA A 14 7.96 -22.11 -12.92
CA ALA A 14 8.58 -23.43 -12.97
C ALA A 14 8.93 -23.87 -11.53
N LEU A 15 8.29 -24.93 -11.06
CA LEU A 15 8.68 -25.62 -9.83
C LEU A 15 10.17 -25.96 -9.89
N ALA A 16 10.93 -25.48 -8.90
CA ALA A 16 12.32 -25.87 -8.72
C ALA A 16 12.37 -27.32 -8.23
N ASP A 17 12.46 -28.26 -9.17
CA ASP A 17 13.06 -29.56 -8.91
C ASP A 17 14.58 -29.38 -8.84
N SER A 18 15.20 -29.65 -7.68
CA SER A 18 16.52 -30.28 -7.63
C SER A 18 16.91 -30.68 -6.21
N SER A 19 16.78 -31.97 -5.96
CA SER A 19 17.71 -32.75 -5.15
C SER A 19 19.15 -32.60 -5.64
N ALA A 20 20.05 -32.05 -4.81
CA ALA A 20 21.49 -32.33 -4.88
C ALA A 20 22.21 -31.92 -3.58
N SER A 21 22.65 -32.91 -2.82
CA SER A 21 23.65 -32.79 -1.75
C SER A 21 24.95 -32.16 -2.25
N LYS A 22 25.56 -31.26 -1.46
CA LYS A 22 27.02 -31.02 -1.47
C LYS A 22 27.50 -30.31 -0.19
N VAL A 23 28.08 -31.13 0.70
CA VAL A 23 29.38 -30.98 1.38
C VAL A 23 29.82 -29.57 1.83
N LEU A 24 29.91 -29.40 3.15
CA LEU A 24 30.53 -28.28 3.88
C LEU A 24 32.05 -28.23 3.68
N PRO A 25 32.68 -27.04 3.59
CA PRO A 25 34.11 -26.89 3.78
C PRO A 25 34.50 -26.57 5.23
N ARG A 26 35.63 -27.16 5.62
CA ARG A 26 36.37 -27.07 6.90
C ARG A 26 36.88 -25.65 7.20
N VAL A 27 36.89 -25.32 8.50
CA VAL A 27 37.58 -24.17 9.10
C VAL A 27 39.07 -24.50 9.32
N PRO A 28 40.03 -23.59 9.09
CA PRO A 28 41.42 -23.76 9.52
C PRO A 28 41.68 -23.14 10.90
N THR A 29 42.37 -23.93 11.73
CA THR A 29 42.97 -23.59 13.02
C THR A 29 44.24 -22.76 12.86
N ALA A 30 44.44 -21.72 13.67
CA ALA A 30 45.77 -21.14 13.91
C ALA A 30 45.93 -20.61 15.35
N HIS A 31 46.78 -21.34 16.08
CA HIS A 31 47.72 -20.99 17.16
C HIS A 31 47.45 -19.91 18.23
N LEU A 32 47.56 -20.40 19.49
CA LEU A 32 47.80 -19.74 20.77
C LEU A 32 49.19 -19.06 20.84
N LEU A 33 49.30 -17.95 21.58
CA LEU A 33 50.37 -17.66 22.55
C LEU A 33 49.91 -16.58 23.57
N GLN A 34 49.63 -17.06 24.78
CA GLN A 34 49.90 -16.55 26.14
C GLN A 34 50.15 -15.04 26.38
N ASP A 35 49.39 -14.39 27.29
CA ASP A 35 49.75 -14.26 28.72
C ASP A 35 48.67 -13.49 29.53
N THR A 36 48.60 -13.81 30.84
CA THR A 36 47.62 -13.40 31.87
C THR A 36 48.08 -12.14 32.64
N PRO A 37 47.52 -11.79 33.82
CA PRO A 37 46.14 -11.43 34.17
C PRO A 37 46.08 -10.01 34.80
N ASN A 38 44.90 -9.41 34.97
CA ASN A 38 44.63 -8.58 36.16
C ASN A 38 43.13 -8.26 36.36
N SER A 39 42.65 -8.76 37.49
CA SER A 39 41.79 -8.12 38.49
C SER A 39 40.42 -7.55 38.11
N LEU A 40 39.42 -8.22 38.67
CA LEU A 40 38.06 -7.78 38.96
C LEU A 40 38.04 -6.45 39.73
N GLU A 41 37.23 -5.49 39.29
CA GLU A 41 36.48 -4.64 40.21
C GLU A 41 35.02 -4.51 39.77
N LEU A 42 34.14 -4.91 40.68
CA LEU A 42 32.70 -4.65 40.65
C LEU A 42 32.47 -3.17 40.95
N THR A 43 31.75 -2.47 40.08
CA THR A 43 31.07 -1.22 40.46
C THR A 43 29.59 -1.33 40.15
N THR A 44 28.85 -1.57 41.23
CA THR A 44 27.39 -1.51 41.35
C THR A 44 26.93 -0.06 41.19
N HIS A 45 26.13 0.23 40.16
CA HIS A 45 25.30 1.43 40.14
C HIS A 45 23.81 1.07 40.04
N LEU A 46 23.09 1.60 41.03
CA LEU A 46 21.69 1.45 41.33
C LEU A 46 20.80 1.98 40.18
N ILE A 47 19.81 1.17 39.78
CA ILE A 47 18.73 1.59 38.87
C ILE A 47 17.60 2.17 39.74
N PRO A 48 17.12 3.41 39.52
CA PRO A 48 15.95 3.91 40.19
C PRO A 48 14.67 3.40 39.51
N THR A 49 13.84 2.75 40.30
CA THR A 49 12.47 2.32 39.99
C THR A 49 11.59 3.54 39.74
N PHE A 50 11.11 3.74 38.51
CA PHE A 50 10.06 4.71 38.23
C PHE A 50 8.69 4.04 38.36
N LEU A 51 7.90 4.51 39.33
CA LEU A 51 6.48 4.20 39.48
C LEU A 51 5.70 4.62 38.22
N SER A 52 4.88 3.70 37.71
CA SER A 52 3.87 3.98 36.68
C SER A 52 2.72 4.81 37.26
N PRO A 53 2.25 5.88 36.60
CA PRO A 53 0.99 6.51 36.96
C PRO A 53 -0.20 5.74 36.35
N LEU A 54 -1.22 5.55 37.18
CA LEU A 54 -2.54 5.01 36.86
C LEU A 54 -3.16 5.78 35.68
N ILE A 55 -3.48 5.08 34.58
CA ILE A 55 -4.25 5.64 33.46
C ILE A 55 -5.75 5.50 33.77
N PRO A 56 -6.55 6.57 33.83
CA PRO A 56 -7.98 6.46 33.99
C PRO A 56 -8.64 5.89 32.72
N HIS A 57 -9.45 4.85 32.93
CA HIS A 57 -10.31 4.22 31.92
C HIS A 57 -11.27 5.26 31.33
N ILE A 58 -11.15 5.56 30.04
CA ILE A 58 -12.14 6.34 29.29
C ILE A 58 -13.18 5.36 28.74
N PRO A 59 -14.49 5.54 29.01
CA PRO A 59 -15.52 4.66 28.48
C PRO A 59 -15.67 4.85 26.97
N SER A 60 -15.48 3.76 26.23
CA SER A 60 -15.79 3.62 24.82
C SER A 60 -17.27 3.90 24.55
N THR A 61 -17.61 5.11 24.09
CA THR A 61 -18.93 5.41 23.53
C THR A 61 -18.82 6.37 22.36
N SER A 62 -18.93 5.84 21.14
CA SER A 62 -20.00 6.23 20.22
C SER A 62 -20.02 5.25 19.05
N SER A 63 -21.02 4.38 19.09
CA SER A 63 -21.43 3.58 17.95
C SER A 63 -21.97 4.56 16.90
N ILE A 64 -21.16 4.84 15.87
CA ILE A 64 -21.63 5.59 14.70
C ILE A 64 -22.59 4.65 13.95
N VAL A 65 -23.88 4.96 14.06
CA VAL A 65 -24.96 4.35 13.29
C VAL A 65 -24.58 4.39 11.79
N PRO A 66 -24.52 3.25 11.08
CA PRO A 66 -24.20 3.26 9.67
C PRO A 66 -25.36 3.91 8.90
N LYS A 67 -25.05 5.01 8.20
CA LYS A 67 -25.95 5.68 7.26
C LYS A 67 -26.47 4.68 6.22
N ASN A 68 -27.75 4.81 5.88
CA ASN A 68 -28.51 3.99 4.94
C ASN A 68 -27.70 3.48 3.75
N LYS A 69 -27.84 2.16 3.50
CA LYS A 69 -27.37 1.46 2.29
C LYS A 69 -28.21 1.90 1.08
N HIS A 70 -28.04 3.12 0.60
CA HIS A 70 -28.32 3.38 -0.80
C HIS A 70 -27.26 2.64 -1.61
N ASP A 71 -27.67 1.92 -2.66
CA ASP A 71 -26.75 1.28 -3.58
C ASP A 71 -25.72 2.32 -4.04
N LEU A 72 -24.47 2.13 -3.62
CA LEU A 72 -23.41 3.07 -3.95
C LEU A 72 -23.20 2.97 -5.47
N ILE A 73 -23.57 4.02 -6.20
CA ILE A 73 -23.31 4.14 -7.63
C ILE A 73 -21.84 4.56 -7.81
N PRO A 74 -21.07 3.88 -8.70
CA PRO A 74 -19.76 4.36 -9.12
C PRO A 74 -19.83 5.82 -9.59
N ARG A 75 -18.96 6.68 -9.06
CA ARG A 75 -18.89 8.08 -9.51
C ARG A 75 -18.16 8.16 -10.83
N GLU A 76 -18.72 8.92 -11.76
CA GLU A 76 -18.04 9.25 -13.01
C GLU A 76 -16.72 9.99 -12.73
N PRO A 77 -15.69 9.77 -13.58
CA PRO A 77 -14.46 10.53 -13.47
C PRO A 77 -14.73 12.03 -13.67
N LEU A 78 -13.99 12.86 -12.93
CA LEU A 78 -13.95 14.29 -13.24
C LEU A 78 -13.29 14.50 -14.61
N PRO A 79 -13.66 15.54 -15.38
CA PRO A 79 -13.04 15.86 -16.66
C PRO A 79 -11.50 15.88 -16.56
N GLY A 80 -10.83 15.19 -17.48
CA GLY A 80 -9.37 15.07 -17.48
C GLY A 80 -8.80 14.09 -16.45
N ARG A 81 -9.66 13.29 -15.80
CA ARG A 81 -9.27 12.14 -14.95
C ARG A 81 -9.76 10.82 -15.53
N ASP A 82 -10.03 10.81 -16.82
CA ASP A 82 -10.41 9.62 -17.56
C ASP A 82 -9.20 8.68 -17.72
N TYR A 83 -9.48 7.45 -18.06
CA TYR A 83 -8.48 6.44 -18.38
C TYR A 83 -8.96 5.67 -19.59
N ARG A 84 -8.03 5.04 -20.33
CA ARG A 84 -8.40 4.32 -21.56
C ARG A 84 -9.40 3.20 -21.21
N PRO A 85 -10.60 3.18 -21.83
CA PRO A 85 -11.56 2.10 -21.59
C PRO A 85 -10.92 0.75 -21.90
N SER A 86 -11.08 -0.19 -20.97
CA SER A 86 -10.49 -1.53 -21.06
C SER A 86 -11.34 -2.51 -20.26
N GLU A 87 -11.52 -3.71 -20.79
CA GLU A 87 -12.17 -4.83 -20.09
C GLU A 87 -11.44 -5.22 -18.81
N LEU A 88 -10.15 -4.90 -18.72
CA LEU A 88 -9.31 -5.15 -17.54
C LEU A 88 -9.60 -4.14 -16.41
N ARG A 89 -10.20 -2.98 -16.73
CA ARG A 89 -10.39 -1.84 -15.82
C ARG A 89 -11.84 -1.38 -15.81
N LYS A 90 -12.75 -2.33 -15.63
CA LYS A 90 -14.20 -2.07 -15.55
C LYS A 90 -14.50 -0.96 -14.56
N HIS A 91 -15.41 -0.06 -14.95
CA HIS A 91 -15.82 1.06 -14.11
C HIS A 91 -16.51 0.51 -12.85
N SER A 92 -16.03 0.91 -11.68
CA SER A 92 -16.45 0.32 -10.41
C SER A 92 -16.36 1.33 -9.27
N LEU A 93 -17.02 1.02 -8.16
CA LEU A 93 -16.83 1.73 -6.90
C LEU A 93 -15.34 1.77 -6.52
N THR A 94 -14.91 2.91 -5.99
CA THR A 94 -13.53 3.11 -5.54
C THR A 94 -13.10 2.02 -4.55
N THR A 95 -13.97 1.63 -3.63
CA THR A 95 -13.70 0.56 -2.65
C THR A 95 -13.54 -0.82 -3.26
N LYS A 96 -14.13 -1.09 -4.43
CA LYS A 96 -14.04 -2.39 -5.11
C LYS A 96 -12.90 -2.46 -6.11
N ARG A 97 -12.35 -1.32 -6.53
CA ARG A 97 -11.41 -1.21 -7.66
C ARG A 97 -10.22 -2.15 -7.58
N ILE A 98 -9.60 -2.27 -6.41
CA ILE A 98 -8.43 -3.14 -6.19
C ILE A 98 -8.76 -4.61 -6.49
N HIS A 99 -10.00 -5.02 -6.26
CA HIS A 99 -10.44 -6.40 -6.46
C HIS A 99 -11.05 -6.66 -7.83
N THR A 100 -11.63 -5.63 -8.46
CA THR A 100 -12.31 -5.74 -9.75
C THR A 100 -11.39 -5.47 -10.94
N TRP A 101 -10.33 -4.68 -10.76
CA TRP A 101 -9.35 -4.44 -11.82
C TRP A 101 -8.39 -5.61 -11.94
N THR A 102 -8.23 -6.10 -13.16
CA THR A 102 -7.41 -7.27 -13.48
C THR A 102 -6.29 -6.89 -14.44
N SER A 103 -5.46 -7.84 -14.83
CA SER A 103 -4.44 -7.70 -15.87
C SER A 103 -4.25 -9.03 -16.60
N PRO A 104 -3.55 -9.04 -17.75
CA PRO A 104 -3.22 -10.30 -18.44
C PRO A 104 -2.54 -11.31 -17.50
N TRP A 105 -1.62 -10.84 -16.65
CA TRP A 105 -0.95 -11.69 -15.66
C TRP A 105 -1.92 -12.26 -14.61
N ALA A 106 -2.87 -11.46 -14.11
CA ALA A 106 -3.83 -11.92 -13.10
C ALA A 106 -4.79 -12.97 -13.69
N ILE A 107 -5.23 -12.76 -14.94
CA ILE A 107 -6.05 -13.70 -15.69
C ILE A 107 -5.30 -15.02 -15.90
N ALA A 108 -4.06 -14.96 -16.38
CA ALA A 108 -3.23 -16.15 -16.60
C ALA A 108 -3.01 -16.95 -15.31
N ARG A 109 -2.74 -16.26 -14.19
CA ARG A 109 -2.62 -16.90 -12.87
C ARG A 109 -3.92 -17.56 -12.44
N GLN A 110 -5.05 -16.87 -12.57
CA GLN A 110 -6.35 -17.43 -12.20
C GLN A 110 -6.64 -18.72 -12.99
N GLN A 111 -6.39 -18.72 -14.30
CA GLN A 111 -6.52 -19.90 -15.16
C GLN A 111 -5.56 -21.03 -14.76
N HIS A 112 -4.36 -20.70 -14.28
CA HIS A 112 -3.42 -21.70 -13.77
C HIS A 112 -3.92 -22.31 -12.45
N LEU A 113 -4.36 -21.49 -11.50
CA LEU A 113 -4.89 -21.96 -10.21
C LEU A 113 -6.15 -22.81 -10.38
N SER A 114 -7.04 -22.47 -11.31
CA SER A 114 -8.26 -23.26 -11.55
C SER A 114 -7.99 -24.66 -12.13
N LYS A 115 -6.76 -24.92 -12.63
CA LYS A 115 -6.35 -26.25 -13.07
C LYS A 115 -5.83 -27.12 -11.93
N SER A 116 -5.32 -26.53 -10.85
CA SER A 116 -4.68 -27.24 -9.74
C SER A 116 -5.49 -27.25 -8.45
N LEU A 117 -6.39 -26.28 -8.26
CA LEU A 117 -7.18 -26.11 -7.05
C LEU A 117 -8.68 -26.13 -7.39
N LEU A 118 -9.49 -26.61 -6.42
CA LEU A 118 -10.93 -26.51 -6.51
C LEU A 118 -11.36 -25.04 -6.47
N GLN A 119 -12.33 -24.68 -7.31
CA GLN A 119 -12.83 -23.30 -7.40
C GLN A 119 -13.28 -22.73 -6.04
N ALA A 120 -13.93 -23.55 -5.21
CA ALA A 120 -14.36 -23.14 -3.86
C ALA A 120 -13.19 -22.65 -2.99
N VAL A 121 -12.02 -23.30 -3.08
CA VAL A 121 -10.82 -22.90 -2.32
C VAL A 121 -10.29 -21.55 -2.81
N ILE A 122 -10.33 -21.31 -4.12
CA ILE A 122 -9.92 -20.04 -4.72
C ILE A 122 -10.87 -18.92 -4.27
N ASP A 123 -12.17 -19.19 -4.28
CA ASP A 123 -13.19 -18.22 -3.89
C ASP A 123 -13.10 -17.87 -2.39
N ASP A 124 -12.88 -18.88 -1.53
CA ASP A 124 -12.65 -18.68 -0.10
C ASP A 124 -11.41 -17.82 0.17
N ALA A 125 -10.31 -18.11 -0.54
CA ALA A 125 -9.09 -17.31 -0.45
C ALA A 125 -9.32 -15.86 -0.90
N HIS A 126 -10.00 -15.65 -2.04
CA HIS A 126 -10.35 -14.32 -2.53
C HIS A 126 -11.25 -13.56 -1.54
N ASN A 127 -12.24 -14.22 -0.94
CA ASN A 127 -13.12 -13.63 0.06
C ASN A 127 -12.36 -13.21 1.33
N ALA A 128 -11.43 -14.04 1.80
CA ALA A 128 -10.55 -13.69 2.91
C ALA A 128 -9.64 -12.49 2.58
N MET A 129 -9.03 -12.48 1.40
CA MET A 129 -8.18 -11.36 0.95
C MET A 129 -8.96 -10.05 0.80
N GLN A 130 -10.20 -10.10 0.29
CA GLN A 130 -11.06 -8.91 0.17
C GLN A 130 -11.39 -8.26 1.52
N LYS A 131 -11.42 -9.05 2.60
CA LYS A 131 -11.66 -8.57 3.97
C LYS A 131 -10.40 -8.07 4.69
N SER A 132 -9.23 -8.22 4.08
CA SER A 132 -7.95 -7.84 4.71
C SER A 132 -7.76 -6.33 4.88
N LEU A 133 -8.48 -5.51 4.10
CA LEU A 133 -8.39 -4.05 4.13
C LEU A 133 -9.74 -3.41 4.49
N ALA A 134 -9.70 -2.42 5.38
CA ALA A 134 -10.87 -1.64 5.73
C ALA A 134 -11.38 -0.82 4.52
N PRO A 135 -12.70 -0.55 4.40
CA PRO A 135 -13.27 0.17 3.26
C PRO A 135 -12.64 1.55 2.98
N ASN A 136 -12.31 2.31 4.04
CA ASN A 136 -11.66 3.62 3.89
C ASN A 136 -10.24 3.49 3.30
N THR A 137 -9.52 2.45 3.71
CA THR A 137 -8.19 2.13 3.17
C THR A 137 -8.30 1.72 1.71
N LEU A 138 -9.25 0.86 1.34
CA LEU A 138 -9.53 0.49 -0.05
C LEU A 138 -9.83 1.73 -0.92
N SER A 139 -10.68 2.63 -0.42
CA SER A 139 -11.00 3.88 -1.13
C SER A 139 -9.75 4.74 -1.38
N SER A 140 -8.89 4.85 -0.38
CA SER A 140 -7.64 5.61 -0.48
C SER A 140 -6.62 4.94 -1.41
N TYR A 141 -6.50 3.62 -1.33
CA TYR A 141 -5.53 2.83 -2.10
C TYR A 141 -5.92 2.68 -3.56
N ALA A 142 -7.21 2.66 -3.89
CA ALA A 142 -7.71 2.58 -5.26
C ALA A 142 -7.25 3.74 -6.17
N ALA A 143 -6.77 4.85 -5.61
CA ALA A 143 -6.12 5.90 -6.37
C ALA A 143 -4.79 5.46 -6.98
N GLY A 144 -4.07 4.53 -6.35
CA GLY A 144 -2.78 4.01 -6.83
C GLY A 144 -2.88 3.34 -8.20
N PRO A 145 -3.63 2.23 -8.34
CA PRO A 145 -3.83 1.56 -9.62
C PRO A 145 -4.39 2.49 -10.69
N LEU A 146 -5.32 3.39 -10.33
CA LEU A 146 -5.87 4.38 -11.25
C LEU A 146 -4.77 5.30 -11.83
N ARG A 147 -3.99 5.94 -10.96
CA ARG A 147 -2.96 6.90 -11.39
C ARG A 147 -1.81 6.23 -12.13
N PHE A 148 -1.45 5.02 -11.73
CA PHE A 148 -0.46 4.22 -12.43
C PHE A 148 -0.91 3.87 -13.85
N ASN A 149 -2.14 3.36 -14.01
CA ASN A 149 -2.66 3.03 -15.34
C ASN A 149 -2.85 4.27 -16.23
N GLN A 150 -3.23 5.42 -15.67
CA GLN A 150 -3.26 6.68 -16.44
C GLN A 150 -1.86 7.08 -16.93
N TYR A 151 -0.84 6.92 -16.09
CA TYR A 151 0.53 7.15 -16.48
C TYR A 151 0.97 6.18 -17.59
N CYS A 152 0.67 4.89 -17.45
CA CYS A 152 0.96 3.90 -18.47
C CYS A 152 0.20 4.17 -19.79
N ASP A 153 -1.07 4.56 -19.71
CA ASP A 153 -1.86 4.98 -20.87
C ASP A 153 -1.22 6.19 -21.56
N SER A 154 -0.72 7.17 -20.80
CA SER A 154 -0.06 8.38 -21.36
C SER A 154 1.31 8.13 -21.99
N MET A 155 1.93 7.00 -21.66
CA MET A 155 3.25 6.58 -22.17
C MET A 155 3.14 5.43 -23.17
N ASP A 156 1.91 5.10 -23.61
CA ASP A 156 1.59 3.98 -24.50
C ASP A 156 2.19 2.63 -24.08
N ILE A 157 2.24 2.39 -22.77
CA ILE A 157 2.78 1.15 -22.22
C ILE A 157 1.74 0.03 -22.33
N PRO A 158 2.08 -1.10 -22.96
CA PRO A 158 1.14 -2.21 -23.15
C PRO A 158 0.72 -2.83 -21.81
N GLU A 159 -0.48 -3.40 -21.72
CA GLU A 159 -1.06 -3.93 -20.47
C GLU A 159 -0.23 -5.09 -19.89
N GLU A 160 0.48 -5.83 -20.74
CA GLU A 160 1.37 -6.94 -20.41
C GLU A 160 2.59 -6.49 -19.58
N GLU A 161 3.08 -5.27 -19.80
CA GLU A 161 4.25 -4.72 -19.08
C GLU A 161 3.87 -4.03 -17.77
N ARG A 162 2.57 -3.79 -17.53
CA ARG A 162 2.09 -3.08 -16.35
C ARG A 162 2.05 -3.95 -15.10
N MET A 163 1.96 -5.27 -15.25
CA MET A 163 1.98 -6.20 -14.13
C MET A 163 2.51 -7.58 -14.54
N PRO A 164 3.60 -8.07 -13.91
CA PRO A 164 4.44 -7.40 -12.91
C PRO A 164 5.25 -6.26 -13.56
N ALA A 165 5.19 -5.05 -12.99
CA ALA A 165 5.92 -3.92 -13.54
C ALA A 165 7.40 -3.96 -13.20
N HIS A 166 8.24 -3.60 -14.18
CA HIS A 166 9.66 -3.36 -13.95
C HIS A 166 9.88 -2.22 -12.93
N PRO A 167 10.86 -2.29 -12.01
CA PRO A 167 11.06 -1.24 -11.00
C PRO A 167 11.27 0.17 -11.57
N MET A 168 11.95 0.29 -12.72
CA MET A 168 12.11 1.56 -13.42
C MET A 168 10.79 2.15 -13.88
N LEU A 169 9.80 1.33 -14.25
CA LEU A 169 8.49 1.82 -14.66
C LEU A 169 7.78 2.48 -13.48
N ILE A 170 7.83 1.84 -12.30
CA ILE A 170 7.24 2.39 -11.08
C ILE A 170 8.01 3.66 -10.64
N ALA A 171 9.34 3.67 -10.75
CA ALA A 171 10.15 4.85 -10.47
C ALA A 171 9.83 6.01 -11.43
N GLY A 172 9.65 5.72 -12.72
CA GLY A 172 9.21 6.70 -13.73
C GLY A 172 7.83 7.27 -13.43
N PHE A 173 6.87 6.43 -13.02
CA PHE A 173 5.56 6.87 -12.53
C PHE A 173 5.68 7.86 -11.36
N VAL A 174 6.56 7.57 -10.39
CA VAL A 174 6.82 8.48 -9.27
C VAL A 174 7.46 9.78 -9.75
N GLY A 175 8.47 9.69 -10.62
CA GLY A 175 9.16 10.85 -11.18
C GLY A 175 8.24 11.76 -12.00
N HIS A 176 7.31 11.19 -12.76
CA HIS A 176 6.32 11.95 -13.52
C HIS A 176 5.38 12.77 -12.62
N ASN A 177 5.12 12.31 -11.40
CA ASN A 177 4.17 12.93 -10.46
C ASN A 177 4.85 13.71 -9.33
N MET A 178 6.17 13.62 -9.18
CA MET A 178 6.89 14.36 -8.14
C MET A 178 6.73 15.87 -8.37
N GLY A 179 6.57 16.63 -7.28
CA GLY A 179 6.34 18.08 -7.35
C GLY A 179 4.95 18.51 -7.84
N LYS A 180 4.16 17.62 -8.48
CA LYS A 180 2.74 17.88 -8.82
C LYS A 180 1.79 17.62 -7.67
N VAL A 181 2.17 16.70 -6.78
CA VAL A 181 1.40 16.31 -5.59
C VAL A 181 2.31 16.17 -4.37
N SER A 182 1.73 16.10 -3.18
CA SER A 182 2.49 15.88 -1.96
C SER A 182 3.16 14.50 -1.94
N GLY A 183 4.29 14.39 -1.25
CA GLY A 183 4.98 13.11 -1.07
C GLY A 183 4.13 12.06 -0.34
N SER A 184 3.21 12.49 0.55
CA SER A 184 2.26 11.58 1.20
C SER A 184 1.22 11.01 0.23
N CYS A 185 0.82 11.78 -0.78
CA CYS A 185 -0.06 11.34 -1.85
C CYS A 185 0.58 10.21 -2.66
N ILE A 186 1.82 10.41 -3.13
CA ILE A 186 2.58 9.39 -3.88
C ILE A 186 2.81 8.14 -3.02
N LYS A 187 3.14 8.31 -1.74
CA LYS A 187 3.27 7.17 -0.80
C LYS A 187 1.99 6.34 -0.76
N ASN A 188 0.84 6.98 -0.64
CA ASN A 188 -0.47 6.31 -0.63
C ASN A 188 -0.78 5.63 -1.97
N TRP A 189 -0.44 6.25 -3.11
CA TRP A 189 -0.57 5.61 -4.42
C TRP A 189 0.29 4.35 -4.54
N LEU A 190 1.55 4.38 -4.09
CA LEU A 190 2.42 3.21 -4.08
C LEU A 190 1.90 2.10 -3.16
N SER A 191 1.35 2.43 -1.99
CA SER A 191 0.71 1.45 -1.11
C SER A 191 -0.49 0.77 -1.77
N GLY A 192 -1.32 1.53 -2.49
CA GLY A 192 -2.44 0.96 -3.23
C GLY A 192 -2.02 0.15 -4.45
N LEU A 193 -0.98 0.59 -5.16
CA LEU A 193 -0.40 -0.15 -6.28
C LEU A 193 0.17 -1.49 -5.82
N ARG A 194 0.89 -1.48 -4.69
CA ARG A 194 1.38 -2.69 -4.03
C ARG A 194 0.24 -3.64 -3.66
N ALA A 195 -0.81 -3.13 -3.01
CA ALA A 195 -1.96 -3.95 -2.63
C ALA A 195 -2.64 -4.60 -3.84
N TRP A 196 -2.73 -3.88 -4.97
CA TRP A 196 -3.26 -4.43 -6.22
C TRP A 196 -2.36 -5.52 -6.82
N PHE A 197 -1.04 -5.34 -6.80
CA PHE A 197 -0.09 -6.35 -7.24
C PHE A 197 -0.18 -7.60 -6.37
N GLU A 198 -0.14 -7.44 -5.05
CA GLU A 198 -0.24 -8.54 -4.08
C GLU A 198 -1.58 -9.27 -4.16
N TYR A 199 -2.70 -8.55 -4.34
CA TYR A 199 -4.03 -9.17 -4.52
C TYR A 199 -4.12 -9.99 -5.81
N SER A 200 -3.56 -9.46 -6.90
CA SER A 200 -3.43 -10.22 -8.14
C SER A 200 -2.51 -11.42 -7.92
N GLY A 201 -1.50 -11.24 -7.07
CA GLY A 201 -0.47 -12.19 -6.71
C GLY A 201 0.86 -11.95 -7.44
N ALA A 202 1.01 -10.81 -8.09
CA ALA A 202 2.25 -10.40 -8.74
C ALA A 202 3.25 -9.98 -7.66
N ARG A 203 4.53 -10.29 -7.88
CA ARG A 203 5.58 -9.90 -6.94
C ARG A 203 5.77 -8.38 -6.96
N TRP A 204 5.68 -7.75 -5.79
CA TRP A 204 6.03 -6.35 -5.63
C TRP A 204 7.55 -6.19 -5.48
N PRO A 205 8.23 -5.32 -6.26
CA PRO A 205 9.67 -5.10 -6.14
C PRO A 205 10.03 -4.17 -4.97
N SER A 206 9.74 -4.62 -3.72
CA SER A 206 9.93 -3.84 -2.48
C SER A 206 11.33 -3.28 -2.30
N ASP A 207 12.35 -4.04 -2.73
CA ASP A 207 13.74 -3.74 -2.43
C ASP A 207 14.49 -2.97 -3.49
N SER A 208 13.81 -2.67 -4.60
CA SER A 208 14.37 -1.92 -5.71
C SER A 208 14.94 -0.55 -5.27
N PRO A 209 16.23 -0.29 -5.52
CA PRO A 209 16.84 1.00 -5.20
C PRO A 209 16.19 2.16 -5.97
N GLU A 210 15.67 1.90 -7.17
CA GLU A 210 15.00 2.87 -8.05
C GLU A 210 13.75 3.44 -7.39
N ILE A 211 12.87 2.59 -6.88
CA ILE A 211 11.63 3.02 -6.19
C ILE A 211 11.99 3.74 -4.88
N LYS A 212 13.00 3.24 -4.15
CA LYS A 212 13.47 3.87 -2.90
C LYS A 212 14.00 5.28 -3.17
N MET A 213 14.79 5.48 -4.22
CA MET A 213 15.33 6.77 -4.62
C MET A 213 14.23 7.71 -5.14
N ALA A 214 13.37 7.24 -6.04
CA ALA A 214 12.26 8.03 -6.57
C ALA A 214 11.32 8.50 -5.46
N ARG A 215 11.02 7.65 -4.47
CA ARG A 215 10.22 8.02 -3.31
C ARG A 215 10.90 9.08 -2.43
N LYS A 216 12.23 9.02 -2.26
CA LYS A 216 12.98 10.07 -1.54
C LYS A 216 12.90 11.40 -2.28
N ALA A 217 13.09 11.38 -3.61
CA ALA A 217 12.94 12.57 -4.46
C ALA A 217 11.52 13.16 -4.37
N ALA A 218 10.49 12.33 -4.53
CA ALA A 218 9.10 12.74 -4.40
C ALA A 218 8.75 13.34 -3.03
N LYS A 219 9.34 12.82 -1.94
CA LYS A 219 9.17 13.41 -0.60
C LYS A 219 9.79 14.80 -0.52
N LYS A 220 10.97 15.01 -1.12
CA LYS A 220 11.67 16.29 -1.15
C LYS A 220 10.89 17.31 -1.98
N GLU A 221 10.56 16.98 -3.23
CA GLU A 221 9.82 17.86 -4.14
C GLU A 221 8.38 18.13 -3.66
N GLY A 222 7.77 17.17 -3.00
CA GLY A 222 6.43 17.31 -2.43
C GLY A 222 6.34 18.25 -1.22
N THR A 223 7.45 18.83 -0.74
CA THR A 223 7.45 19.79 0.38
C THR A 223 6.72 21.08 0.05
N ALA A 224 6.71 21.49 -1.23
CA ALA A 224 5.95 22.64 -1.71
C ALA A 224 4.43 22.51 -1.46
N HIS A 225 3.92 21.27 -1.37
CA HIS A 225 2.51 20.97 -1.11
C HIS A 225 2.19 20.83 0.38
N LYS A 226 3.17 21.02 1.27
CA LYS A 226 2.95 20.92 2.71
C LYS A 226 2.29 22.22 3.19
N CYS A 227 1.08 22.11 3.73
CA CYS A 227 0.45 23.23 4.41
C CYS A 227 1.30 23.67 5.62
N PRO A 228 1.43 24.99 5.86
CA PRO A 228 2.08 25.48 7.06
C PRO A 228 1.33 24.96 8.30
N THR A 229 2.06 24.84 9.41
CA THR A 229 1.46 24.48 10.70
C THR A 229 0.35 25.49 11.00
N ARG A 230 -0.86 24.99 11.32
CA ARG A 230 -1.97 25.87 11.69
C ARG A 230 -1.65 26.54 13.03
N HIS A 231 -2.01 27.82 13.16
CA HIS A 231 -1.93 28.54 14.42
C HIS A 231 -2.73 27.80 15.51
N PRO A 232 -2.31 27.87 16.78
CA PRO A 232 -3.06 27.28 17.87
C PRO A 232 -4.48 27.87 17.92
N ILE A 233 -5.46 27.04 18.27
CA ILE A 233 -6.81 27.51 18.55
C ILE A 233 -6.76 28.32 19.85
N THR A 234 -7.08 29.61 19.76
CA THR A 234 -7.06 30.51 20.92
C THR A 234 -8.43 30.53 21.61
N LEU A 235 -8.45 30.96 22.88
CA LEU A 235 -9.70 31.18 23.61
C LEU A 235 -10.60 32.20 22.89
N ALA A 236 -10.02 33.21 22.24
CA ALA A 236 -10.77 34.18 21.44
C ALA A 236 -11.52 33.51 20.29
N HIS A 237 -10.91 32.55 19.58
CA HIS A 237 -11.58 31.78 18.54
C HIS A 237 -12.74 30.94 19.10
N LEU A 238 -12.54 30.29 20.27
CA LEU A 238 -13.59 29.50 20.92
C LEU A 238 -14.76 30.38 21.39
N LEU A 239 -14.47 31.54 21.99
CA LEU A 239 -15.50 32.50 22.41
C LEU A 239 -16.24 33.11 21.21
N ALA A 240 -15.54 33.38 20.10
CA ALA A 240 -16.17 33.84 18.87
C ALA A 240 -17.11 32.78 18.28
N LEU A 241 -16.68 31.51 18.26
CA LEU A 241 -17.52 30.38 17.85
C LEU A 241 -18.76 30.27 18.76
N PHE A 242 -18.55 30.26 20.07
CA PHE A 242 -19.63 30.15 21.06
C PHE A 242 -20.68 31.25 20.92
N ARG A 243 -20.26 32.50 20.70
CA ARG A 243 -21.18 33.64 20.49
C ARG A 243 -21.96 33.53 19.18
N ALA A 244 -21.40 32.91 18.16
CA ALA A 244 -22.05 32.73 16.86
C ALA A 244 -22.97 31.50 16.83
N LEU A 245 -22.82 30.56 17.77
CA LEU A 245 -23.66 29.38 17.88
C LEU A 245 -24.96 29.71 18.64
N ASN A 246 -26.08 29.62 17.92
CA ASN A 246 -27.41 29.73 18.52
C ASN A 246 -27.83 28.39 19.14
N SER A 247 -27.83 28.30 20.47
CA SER A 247 -28.21 27.09 21.22
C SER A 247 -29.68 26.66 21.02
N SER A 248 -30.53 27.57 20.54
CA SER A 248 -31.93 27.26 20.19
C SER A 248 -32.07 26.59 18.82
N ASN A 249 -31.03 26.57 17.99
CA ASN A 249 -31.01 25.83 16.73
C ASN A 249 -30.38 24.44 16.95
N PRO A 250 -31.13 23.33 16.82
CA PRO A 250 -30.60 21.98 17.03
C PRO A 250 -29.43 21.63 16.08
N PHE A 251 -29.31 22.27 14.91
CA PHE A 251 -28.13 22.12 14.04
C PHE A 251 -26.86 22.77 14.59
N HIS A 252 -26.99 23.81 15.43
CA HIS A 252 -25.87 24.50 16.05
C HIS A 252 -25.45 23.87 17.39
N SER A 253 -26.34 23.12 18.03
CA SER A 253 -26.11 22.45 19.32
C SER A 253 -25.55 21.02 19.23
N ALA A 254 -25.38 20.48 18.02
CA ALA A 254 -24.90 19.11 17.78
C ALA A 254 -23.39 19.00 17.48
N ILE A 255 -22.60 20.01 17.86
CA ILE A 255 -21.14 20.10 17.62
C ILE A 255 -20.37 19.47 18.78
#